data_AF-A0A1R2BJ09-F1
#
_entry.id   AF-A0A1R2BJ09-F1
#
_cell.length_a   1.000
_cell.length_b   1.000
_cell.length_c   1.000
_cell.angle_alpha   90.00
_cell.angle_beta   90.00
_cell.angle_gamma   90.00
#
_symmetry.space_group_name_H-M   'P 1'
#
loop_
_entity.id
_entity.type
_entity.pdbx_description
1 polymer ?
#
loop_
_entity_poly.entity_id
_entity_poly.type
_entity_poly.pdbx_seq_one_letter_code
_entity_poly.pdbx_strand_id
1 'polypeptide(L)'
;MEQKEALRKIRDDPENTLCFDCGNIDITFTSISLGILLCAGCASVHRYLIPEISEIKPFESHYTKKQLQLLAMGGNASLKSFLAMYSIPCNDSIEYKYRTKACRYYKEMLDMMASGKECTMLTPSESEGAELADEYINKGFSSERTSKSEKLSIQKSHTIGDEELKDDHPSRFMNAIRTVEAFASEAYNVVGDSVKEKTEKGINYFRNKFRRASDKTPTVKD
;
A
#
# COMPACT_ATOMS: atom_id res chain seq x y z
N MET A 1 -28.33 10.27 0.21
CA MET A 1 -27.78 10.53 1.56
C MET A 1 -26.63 9.57 1.90
N GLU A 2 -26.67 8.31 1.43
CA GLU A 2 -25.65 7.28 1.68
C GLU A 2 -24.20 7.69 1.34
N GLN A 3 -23.95 8.30 0.18
CA GLN A 3 -22.58 8.69 -0.23
C GLN A 3 -21.96 9.74 0.70
N LYS A 4 -22.69 10.80 1.08
CA LYS A 4 -22.15 11.90 1.89
C LYS A 4 -21.69 11.38 3.25
N GLU A 5 -22.45 10.48 3.85
CA GLU A 5 -22.09 9.85 5.12
C GLU A 5 -20.87 8.94 4.97
N ALA A 6 -20.79 8.16 3.88
CA ALA A 6 -19.62 7.31 3.61
C ALA A 6 -18.34 8.14 3.45
N LEU A 7 -18.38 9.21 2.66
CA LEU A 7 -17.23 10.12 2.48
C LEU A 7 -16.85 10.82 3.79
N ARG A 8 -17.81 11.20 4.63
CA ARG A 8 -17.53 11.74 5.97
C ARG A 8 -16.76 10.73 6.81
N LYS A 9 -17.24 9.48 6.90
CA LYS A 9 -16.56 8.41 7.65
C LYS A 9 -15.15 8.12 7.14
N ILE A 10 -14.92 8.23 5.83
CA ILE A 10 -13.57 8.11 5.25
C ILE A 10 -12.69 9.27 5.73
N ARG A 11 -13.20 10.50 5.74
CA ARG A 11 -12.45 11.70 6.16
C ARG A 11 -12.22 11.78 7.67
N ASP A 12 -13.06 11.13 8.47
CA ASP A 12 -12.94 11.09 9.93
C ASP A 12 -11.73 10.25 10.40
N ASP A 13 -11.10 9.46 9.53
CA ASP A 13 -9.83 8.78 9.82
C ASP A 13 -8.70 9.83 9.93
N PRO A 14 -7.96 9.87 11.07
CA PRO A 14 -6.88 10.84 11.27
C PRO A 14 -5.81 10.83 10.15
N GLU A 15 -5.47 9.66 9.62
CA GLU A 15 -4.46 9.53 8.56
C GLU A 15 -4.97 10.03 7.20
N ASN A 16 -6.29 10.11 7.02
CA ASN A 16 -6.92 10.66 5.82
C ASN A 16 -7.02 12.20 5.86
N THR A 17 -6.63 12.85 6.96
CA THR A 17 -6.56 14.32 7.04
C THR A 17 -5.30 14.89 6.38
N LEU A 18 -4.33 14.05 6.05
CA LEU A 18 -3.06 14.41 5.44
C LEU A 18 -2.89 13.71 4.09
N CYS A 19 -2.23 14.37 3.15
CA CYS A 19 -1.93 13.79 1.84
C CYS A 19 -1.02 12.58 2.04
N PHE A 20 -1.38 11.46 1.42
CA PHE A 20 -0.62 10.22 1.56
C PHE A 20 0.87 10.37 1.19
N ASP A 21 1.18 11.08 0.11
CA ASP A 21 2.56 11.18 -0.40
C ASP A 21 3.40 12.23 0.32
N CYS A 22 2.84 13.39 0.63
CA CYS A 22 3.61 14.55 1.09
C CYS A 22 3.20 15.08 2.47
N GLY A 23 2.13 14.55 3.06
CA GLY A 23 1.64 14.98 4.37
C GLY A 23 0.94 16.34 4.40
N ASN A 24 0.70 16.98 3.25
CA ASN A 24 -0.03 18.26 3.20
C ASN A 24 -1.50 18.08 3.65
N ILE A 25 -2.01 19.02 4.45
CA ILE A 25 -3.36 19.00 5.05
C ILE A 25 -4.46 19.27 3.99
N ASP A 26 -4.12 19.92 2.88
CA ASP A 26 -5.09 20.25 1.83
C ASP A 26 -5.43 19.03 0.96
N ILE A 27 -6.38 18.23 1.43
CA ILE A 27 -6.91 17.06 0.72
C ILE A 27 -7.99 17.47 -0.27
N THR A 28 -7.70 17.27 -1.56
CA THR A 28 -8.58 17.68 -2.66
C THR A 28 -8.99 16.51 -3.56
N PHE A 29 -8.17 15.46 -3.64
CA PHE A 29 -8.35 14.34 -4.55
C PHE A 29 -8.25 13.00 -3.81
N THR A 30 -8.77 11.97 -4.47
CA THR A 30 -8.60 10.57 -4.10
C THR A 30 -7.92 9.83 -5.24
N SER A 31 -7.08 8.85 -4.92
CA SER A 31 -6.78 7.76 -5.82
C SER A 31 -7.69 6.58 -5.48
N ILE A 32 -8.67 6.29 -6.34
CA ILE A 32 -9.71 5.31 -6.08
C ILE A 32 -9.14 3.89 -6.06
N SER A 33 -8.29 3.56 -7.04
CA SER A 33 -7.67 2.24 -7.18
C SER A 33 -6.78 1.88 -5.99
N LEU A 34 -6.21 2.88 -5.32
CA LEU A 34 -5.35 2.75 -4.15
C LEU A 34 -6.10 2.97 -2.83
N GLY A 35 -7.33 3.50 -2.88
CA GLY A 35 -8.10 3.83 -1.69
C GLY A 35 -7.48 4.94 -0.82
N ILE A 36 -6.72 5.88 -1.39
CA ILE A 36 -5.98 6.92 -0.63
C ILE A 36 -6.42 8.35 -0.97
N LEU A 37 -6.09 9.30 -0.09
CA LEU A 37 -6.41 10.72 -0.20
C LEU A 37 -5.14 11.55 -0.47
N LEU A 38 -5.27 12.51 -1.38
CA LEU A 38 -4.17 13.26 -1.98
C LEU A 38 -4.45 14.76 -2.04
N CYS A 39 -3.40 15.57 -1.92
CA CYS A 39 -3.44 16.98 -2.28
C CYS A 39 -3.41 17.19 -3.80
N ALA A 40 -3.74 18.39 -4.27
CA ALA A 40 -3.74 18.74 -5.68
C ALA A 40 -2.39 18.54 -6.38
N GLY A 41 -1.27 18.80 -5.69
CA GLY A 41 0.08 18.64 -6.22
C GLY A 41 0.41 17.18 -6.52
N CYS A 42 0.28 16.31 -5.51
CA CYS A 42 0.53 14.88 -5.67
C CYS A 42 -0.46 14.22 -6.64
N ALA A 43 -1.73 14.62 -6.61
CA ALA A 43 -2.71 14.15 -7.59
C ALA A 43 -2.30 14.48 -9.03
N SER A 44 -1.63 15.62 -9.27
CA SER A 44 -1.11 15.97 -10.59
C SER A 44 0.03 15.05 -11.03
N VAL A 45 0.91 14.65 -10.10
CA VAL A 45 1.96 13.66 -10.41
C VAL A 45 1.36 12.28 -10.70
N HIS A 46 0.37 11.87 -9.91
CA HIS A 46 -0.37 10.62 -10.12
C HIS A 46 -1.07 10.55 -11.48
N ARG A 47 -1.45 11.67 -12.10
CA ARG A 47 -2.07 11.68 -13.45
C ARG A 47 -1.09 11.26 -14.56
N TYR A 48 0.22 11.33 -14.33
CA TYR A 48 1.21 10.77 -15.24
C TYR A 48 1.35 9.25 -15.11
N LEU A 49 0.81 8.66 -14.04
CA LEU A 49 0.61 7.22 -13.95
C LEU A 49 -0.62 6.84 -14.79
N ILE A 50 -0.61 5.63 -15.33
CA ILE A 50 -1.77 5.13 -16.06
C ILE A 50 -2.96 4.94 -15.08
N PRO A 51 -4.22 5.11 -15.54
CA PRO A 51 -5.41 4.97 -14.69
C PRO A 51 -5.51 3.61 -13.99
N GLU A 52 -4.96 2.56 -14.61
CA GLU A 52 -4.86 1.23 -14.01
C GLU A 52 -4.09 1.28 -12.69
N ILE A 53 -3.01 2.07 -12.58
CA ILE A 53 -2.23 2.26 -11.36
C ILE A 53 -2.95 3.22 -10.41
N SER A 54 -3.30 4.41 -10.89
CA SER A 54 -3.91 5.45 -10.06
C SER A 54 -5.06 6.15 -10.76
N GLU A 55 -6.29 5.77 -10.40
CA GLU A 55 -7.50 6.47 -10.86
C GLU A 55 -7.76 7.71 -9.99
N ILE A 56 -7.36 8.89 -10.47
CA ILE A 56 -7.52 10.16 -9.76
C ILE A 56 -8.92 10.75 -9.93
N LYS A 57 -9.53 11.17 -8.82
CA LYS A 57 -10.87 11.77 -8.80
C LYS A 57 -11.01 12.82 -7.68
N PRO A 58 -11.72 13.95 -7.91
CA PRO A 58 -11.94 14.95 -6.85
C PRO A 58 -12.71 14.36 -5.67
N PHE A 59 -12.31 14.68 -4.44
CA PHE A 59 -12.90 14.13 -3.21
C PHE A 59 -14.41 14.40 -3.09
N GLU A 60 -14.88 15.56 -3.56
CA GLU A 60 -16.30 15.94 -3.49
C GLU A 60 -17.11 15.56 -4.75
N SER A 61 -16.60 14.66 -5.58
CA SER A 61 -17.31 14.18 -6.77
C SER A 61 -18.34 13.07 -6.47
N HIS A 62 -19.08 12.64 -7.49
CA HIS A 62 -19.99 11.49 -7.37
C HIS A 62 -19.23 10.17 -7.44
N TYR A 63 -19.41 9.26 -6.48
CA TYR A 63 -18.74 7.95 -6.43
C TYR A 63 -19.74 6.82 -6.63
N THR A 64 -19.31 5.75 -7.30
CA THR A 64 -20.10 4.52 -7.31
C THR A 64 -19.98 3.80 -5.95
N LYS A 65 -20.90 2.88 -5.67
CA LYS A 65 -20.84 2.05 -4.45
C LYS A 65 -19.51 1.31 -4.30
N LYS A 66 -19.02 0.72 -5.39
CA LYS A 66 -17.72 0.03 -5.41
C LYS A 66 -16.56 0.98 -5.10
N GLN A 67 -16.56 2.19 -5.66
CA GLN A 67 -15.52 3.18 -5.39
C GLN A 67 -15.52 3.63 -3.91
N LEU A 68 -16.70 3.78 -3.31
CA LEU A 68 -16.81 4.06 -1.87
C LEU A 68 -16.30 2.90 -1.01
N GLN A 69 -16.52 1.65 -1.43
CA GLN A 69 -15.98 0.47 -0.75
C GLN A 69 -14.45 0.40 -0.84
N LEU A 70 -13.87 0.71 -2.00
CA LEU A 70 -12.40 0.80 -2.17
C LEU A 70 -11.80 1.82 -1.20
N LEU A 71 -12.38 3.02 -1.10
CA LEU A 71 -11.92 4.04 -0.17
C LEU A 71 -12.13 3.63 1.30
N ALA A 72 -13.24 2.99 1.63
CA ALA A 72 -13.57 2.58 3.00
C ALA A 72 -12.74 1.39 3.49
N MET A 73 -12.31 0.49 2.60
CA MET A 73 -11.46 -0.66 2.93
C MET A 73 -9.96 -0.37 2.79
N GLY A 74 -9.61 0.66 2.01
CA GLY A 74 -8.26 1.18 1.91
C GLY A 74 -7.98 2.14 3.07
N GLY A 75 -7.81 3.42 2.75
CA GLY A 75 -7.38 4.46 3.66
C GLY A 75 -5.87 4.63 3.68
N ASN A 76 -5.42 5.84 4.01
CA ASN A 76 -4.00 6.20 4.04
C ASN A 76 -3.22 5.34 5.05
N ALA A 77 -3.80 5.09 6.23
CA ALA A 77 -3.19 4.25 7.26
C ALA A 77 -2.88 2.83 6.75
N SER A 78 -3.83 2.24 6.01
CA SER A 78 -3.74 0.87 5.49
C SER A 78 -2.62 0.75 4.46
N LEU A 79 -2.57 1.63 3.46
CA LEU A 79 -1.51 1.58 2.46
C LEU A 79 -0.14 1.91 3.05
N LYS A 80 -0.06 2.84 4.02
CA LYS A 80 1.19 3.19 4.70
C LYS A 80 1.77 1.97 5.43
N SER A 81 0.93 1.29 6.20
CA SER A 81 1.31 0.06 6.92
C SER A 81 1.70 -1.05 5.95
N PHE A 82 0.98 -1.18 4.84
CA PHE A 82 1.27 -2.19 3.83
C PHE A 82 2.63 -1.98 3.16
N LEU A 83 2.93 -0.76 2.73
CA LEU A 83 4.22 -0.45 2.08
C LEU A 83 5.41 -0.62 3.03
N ALA A 84 5.22 -0.35 4.33
CA ALA A 84 6.25 -0.57 5.34
C ALA A 84 6.67 -2.06 5.46
N MET A 85 5.78 -3.01 5.17
CA MET A 85 6.12 -4.45 5.15
C MET A 85 7.08 -4.83 4.02
N TYR A 86 7.19 -4.00 2.99
CA TYR A 86 8.08 -4.19 1.84
C TYR A 86 9.26 -3.23 1.86
N SER A 87 9.50 -2.57 3.00
CA SER A 87 10.55 -1.56 3.15
C SER A 87 10.46 -0.43 2.10
N ILE A 88 9.25 -0.11 1.62
CA ILE A 88 8.98 0.99 0.68
C ILE A 88 8.57 2.23 1.48
N PRO A 89 9.39 3.29 1.54
CA PRO A 89 9.06 4.50 2.28
C PRO A 89 7.86 5.24 1.69
N CYS A 90 7.01 5.82 2.54
CA CYS A 90 5.86 6.59 2.06
C CYS A 90 6.26 7.88 1.31
N ASN A 91 7.44 8.43 1.61
CA ASN A 91 8.00 9.62 0.96
C ASN A 91 8.90 9.29 -0.25
N ASP A 92 8.99 8.01 -0.66
CA ASP A 92 9.69 7.64 -1.87
C ASP A 92 8.96 8.20 -3.11
N SER A 93 9.65 8.22 -4.24
CA SER A 93 9.13 8.73 -5.50
C SER A 93 7.82 8.03 -5.88
N ILE A 94 6.82 8.84 -6.27
CA ILE A 94 5.54 8.38 -6.79
C ILE A 94 5.75 7.44 -7.99
N GLU A 95 6.80 7.67 -8.77
CA GLU A 95 7.13 6.86 -9.96
C GLU A 95 7.49 5.41 -9.60
N TYR A 96 8.29 5.22 -8.55
CA TYR A 96 8.72 3.91 -8.07
C TYR A 96 7.62 3.23 -7.25
N LYS A 97 7.16 3.89 -6.18
CA LYS A 97 6.28 3.32 -5.14
C LYS A 97 5.07 2.60 -5.73
N TYR A 98 4.40 3.23 -6.70
CA TYR A 98 3.17 2.70 -7.28
C TYR A 98 3.38 1.75 -8.46
N ARG A 99 4.63 1.55 -8.90
CA ARG A 99 4.99 0.56 -9.92
C ARG A 99 5.54 -0.74 -9.33
N THR A 100 5.69 -0.82 -8.01
CA THR A 100 6.18 -2.02 -7.34
C THR A 100 5.19 -3.19 -7.41
N LYS A 101 5.71 -4.42 -7.35
CA LYS A 101 4.90 -5.65 -7.26
C LYS A 101 4.04 -5.65 -5.99
N ALA A 102 4.54 -5.10 -4.89
CA ALA A 102 3.78 -4.90 -3.65
C ALA A 102 2.55 -4.01 -3.89
N CYS A 103 2.73 -2.85 -4.53
CA CYS A 103 1.60 -1.96 -4.80
C CYS A 103 0.59 -2.56 -5.77
N ARG A 104 1.05 -3.33 -6.77
CA ARG A 104 0.15 -4.11 -7.65
C ARG A 104 -0.70 -5.10 -6.84
N TYR A 105 -0.04 -5.91 -6.00
CA TYR A 105 -0.72 -6.87 -5.13
C TYR A 105 -1.75 -6.17 -4.22
N TYR A 106 -1.39 -5.03 -3.63
CA TYR A 106 -2.29 -4.26 -2.78
C TYR A 106 -3.58 -3.87 -3.51
N LYS A 107 -3.47 -3.38 -4.75
CA LYS A 107 -4.62 -2.95 -5.55
C LYS A 107 -5.56 -4.10 -5.86
N GLU A 108 -5.03 -5.23 -6.31
CA GLU A 108 -5.83 -6.42 -6.61
C GLU A 108 -6.48 -6.97 -5.33
N MET A 109 -5.76 -6.99 -4.22
CA MET A 109 -6.29 -7.38 -2.91
C MET A 109 -7.43 -6.46 -2.50
N LEU A 110 -7.24 -5.14 -2.62
CA LEU A 110 -8.24 -4.14 -2.27
C LEU A 110 -9.51 -4.27 -3.13
N ASP A 111 -9.37 -4.55 -4.43
CA ASP A 111 -10.51 -4.76 -5.33
C ASP A 111 -11.32 -6.01 -4.95
N MET A 112 -10.63 -7.11 -4.59
CA MET A 112 -11.27 -8.34 -4.12
C MET A 112 -12.03 -8.07 -2.81
N MET A 113 -11.40 -7.40 -1.85
CA MET A 113 -12.04 -7.04 -0.57
C MET A 113 -13.27 -6.16 -0.79
N ALA A 114 -13.15 -5.11 -1.61
CA ALA A 114 -14.26 -4.19 -1.91
C ALA A 114 -15.43 -4.91 -2.60
N SER A 115 -15.13 -5.97 -3.35
CA SER A 115 -16.11 -6.85 -3.98
C SER A 115 -16.68 -7.93 -3.04
N GLY A 116 -16.25 -7.98 -1.77
CA GLY A 116 -16.67 -8.99 -0.79
C GLY A 116 -16.09 -10.38 -1.03
N LYS A 117 -14.99 -10.48 -1.79
CA LYS A 117 -14.31 -11.74 -2.11
C LYS A 117 -13.10 -11.93 -1.21
N GLU A 118 -12.75 -13.19 -0.93
CA GLU A 118 -11.50 -13.51 -0.26
C GLU A 118 -10.31 -13.29 -1.22
N CYS A 119 -9.25 -12.64 -0.71
CA CYS A 119 -8.00 -12.48 -1.46
C CYS A 119 -7.22 -13.80 -1.46
N THR A 120 -7.26 -14.51 -2.60
CA THR A 120 -6.60 -15.80 -2.84
C THR A 120 -5.20 -15.67 -3.44
N MET A 121 -4.75 -14.45 -3.73
CA MET A 121 -3.43 -14.21 -4.32
C MET A 121 -2.30 -14.52 -3.35
N LEU A 122 -1.19 -15.03 -3.91
CA LEU A 122 0.06 -15.22 -3.18
C LEU A 122 0.67 -13.87 -2.81
N THR A 123 0.96 -13.70 -1.54
CA THR A 123 1.66 -12.51 -1.04
C THR A 123 3.12 -12.58 -1.50
N PRO A 124 3.66 -11.54 -2.16
CA PRO A 124 5.07 -11.52 -2.53
C PRO A 124 5.95 -11.46 -1.28
N SER A 125 7.19 -11.95 -1.39
CA SER A 125 8.20 -11.73 -0.34
C SER A 125 8.56 -10.25 -0.23
N GLU A 126 9.24 -9.85 0.85
CA GLU A 126 9.68 -8.46 1.06
C GLU A 126 10.50 -7.96 -0.14
N SER A 127 11.51 -8.74 -0.57
CA SER A 127 12.39 -8.39 -1.68
C SER A 127 11.64 -8.36 -3.01
N GLU A 128 10.81 -9.37 -3.30
CA GLU A 128 10.03 -9.38 -4.54
C GLU A 128 9.03 -8.23 -4.59
N GLY A 129 8.40 -7.88 -3.47
CA GLY A 129 7.42 -6.81 -3.42
C GLY A 129 8.03 -5.44 -3.71
N ALA A 130 9.29 -5.21 -3.35
CA ALA A 130 10.02 -3.98 -3.66
C ALA A 130 10.48 -3.87 -5.13
N GLU A 131 10.44 -4.94 -5.90
CA GLU A 131 10.76 -4.90 -7.34
C GLU A 131 9.65 -4.23 -8.16
N LEU A 132 10.00 -3.69 -9.32
CA LEU A 132 9.03 -3.16 -10.28
C LEU A 132 8.21 -4.30 -10.90
N ALA A 133 6.91 -4.06 -11.11
CA ALA A 133 6.05 -4.98 -11.86
C ALA A 133 6.26 -4.77 -13.37
N ASP A 134 6.65 -5.83 -14.09
CA ASP A 134 7.01 -5.79 -15.52
C ASP A 134 5.95 -5.10 -16.40
N GLU A 135 4.68 -5.34 -16.08
CA GLU A 135 3.51 -4.76 -16.76
C GLU A 135 3.43 -3.22 -16.67
N TYR A 136 4.11 -2.61 -15.68
CA TYR A 136 4.12 -1.15 -15.45
C TYR A 136 5.41 -0.47 -15.91
N ILE A 137 6.46 -1.23 -16.27
CA ILE A 137 7.76 -0.69 -16.71
C ILE A 137 7.61 0.10 -18.02
N ASN A 138 6.75 -0.35 -18.93
CA ASN A 138 6.62 0.24 -20.28
C ASN A 138 5.30 1.00 -20.50
N LYS A 139 4.36 0.97 -19.56
CA LYS A 139 3.07 1.63 -19.67
C LYS A 139 3.11 2.98 -18.95
N GLY A 140 3.13 4.08 -19.70
CA GLY A 140 3.00 5.43 -19.14
C GLY A 140 4.06 6.44 -19.59
N PHE A 141 5.07 6.02 -20.36
CA PHE A 141 5.88 6.98 -21.10
C PHE A 141 5.16 7.30 -22.41
N SER A 142 4.37 8.38 -22.44
CA SER A 142 3.94 8.95 -23.72
C SER A 142 5.20 9.32 -24.50
N SER A 143 5.57 8.48 -25.47
CA SER A 143 6.67 8.67 -26.41
C SER A 143 6.36 9.82 -27.37
N GLU A 144 6.27 11.04 -26.85
CA GLU A 144 6.20 12.27 -27.63
C GLU A 144 6.50 13.44 -26.69
N ARG A 145 7.80 13.59 -26.36
CA ARG A 145 8.50 14.87 -26.43
C ARG A 145 10.00 14.73 -26.12
N THR A 146 10.77 15.23 -27.09
CA THR A 146 12.18 15.65 -27.07
C THR A 146 13.26 14.59 -26.89
N SER A 147 13.77 14.14 -28.04
CA SER A 147 15.11 13.66 -28.27
C SER A 147 16.19 14.65 -27.80
N LYS A 148 16.89 14.32 -26.70
CA LYS A 148 18.32 14.59 -26.53
C LYS A 148 18.89 13.79 -25.34
N SER A 149 19.86 12.92 -25.67
CA SER A 149 21.06 12.47 -24.92
C SER A 149 21.06 12.67 -23.39
N GLU A 150 21.40 11.70 -22.54
CA GLU A 150 22.75 11.10 -22.47
C GLU A 150 22.74 9.73 -21.78
N LYS A 151 23.64 8.85 -22.26
CA LYS A 151 23.96 7.56 -21.68
C LYS A 151 24.76 7.76 -20.39
N LEU A 152 24.36 7.10 -19.30
CA LEU A 152 25.25 6.85 -18.18
C LEU A 152 25.28 5.36 -17.85
N SER A 153 26.43 4.78 -18.12
CA SER A 153 26.87 3.42 -17.84
C SER A 153 27.07 3.19 -16.33
N ILE A 154 26.57 2.07 -15.80
CA ILE A 154 26.99 1.56 -14.49
C ILE A 154 27.51 0.13 -14.67
N GLN A 155 28.72 -0.07 -14.13
CA GLN A 155 29.60 -1.22 -14.27
C GLN A 155 29.16 -2.41 -13.40
N LYS A 156 29.46 -3.62 -13.88
CA LYS A 156 29.40 -4.88 -13.12
C LYS A 156 30.47 -4.93 -12.02
N SER A 157 30.09 -5.41 -10.84
CA SER A 157 30.95 -6.10 -9.84
C SER A 157 30.01 -6.69 -8.77
N HIS A 158 30.21 -7.80 -8.07
CA HIS A 158 31.22 -8.86 -8.00
C HIS A 158 30.54 -10.04 -7.25
N THR A 159 30.84 -11.29 -7.59
CA THR A 159 30.40 -12.50 -6.86
C THR A 159 31.28 -12.76 -5.64
N ILE A 160 30.67 -12.95 -4.45
CA ILE A 160 31.12 -13.74 -3.27
C ILE A 160 29.83 -13.91 -2.43
N GLY A 161 29.39 -15.02 -1.84
CA GLY A 161 29.83 -16.40 -1.61
C GLY A 161 28.80 -16.96 -0.61
N ASP A 162 28.39 -18.21 -0.76
CA ASP A 162 27.31 -18.83 0.03
C ASP A 162 27.69 -18.98 1.51
N GLU A 163 26.93 -18.38 2.41
CA GLU A 163 26.83 -18.82 3.81
C GLU A 163 25.35 -18.82 4.22
N GLU A 164 24.82 -20.02 4.50
CA GLU A 164 23.46 -20.25 5.01
C GLU A 164 23.24 -19.55 6.36
N LEU A 165 22.65 -18.36 6.34
CA LEU A 165 22.06 -17.76 7.54
C LEU A 165 20.66 -18.36 7.76
N LYS A 166 20.53 -19.16 8.81
CA LYS A 166 19.23 -19.63 9.32
C LYS A 166 18.39 -18.40 9.71
N ASP A 167 17.40 -18.09 8.88
CA ASP A 167 16.54 -16.92 8.99
C ASP A 167 15.52 -17.11 10.12
N ASP A 168 15.76 -16.49 11.28
CA ASP A 168 14.82 -16.45 12.42
C ASP A 168 13.75 -15.35 12.21
N HIS A 169 13.14 -15.39 11.02
CA HIS A 169 12.11 -14.48 10.48
C HIS A 169 10.89 -14.24 11.41
N PRO A 170 10.37 -15.25 12.17
CA PRO A 170 9.23 -15.05 13.07
C PRO A 170 9.52 -14.06 14.22
N SER A 171 10.74 -14.09 14.75
CA SER A 171 11.17 -13.27 15.88
C SER A 171 11.30 -11.79 15.49
N ARG A 172 11.75 -11.51 14.26
CA ARG A 172 11.91 -10.14 13.74
C ARG A 172 10.57 -9.50 13.39
N PHE A 173 9.64 -10.29 12.84
CA PHE A 173 8.26 -9.89 12.56
C PHE A 173 7.48 -9.54 13.85
N MET A 174 7.58 -10.38 14.89
CA MET A 174 6.95 -10.10 16.19
C MET A 174 7.53 -8.84 16.86
N ASN A 175 8.81 -8.53 16.63
CA ASN A 175 9.43 -7.30 17.11
C ASN A 175 8.98 -6.05 16.32
N ALA A 176 8.76 -6.17 15.01
CA ALA A 176 8.19 -5.07 14.21
C ALA A 176 6.72 -4.81 14.58
N ILE A 177 5.92 -5.85 14.79
CA ILE A 177 4.56 -5.74 15.34
C ILE A 177 4.61 -5.11 16.73
N ARG A 178 5.48 -5.56 17.64
CA ARG A 178 5.63 -4.94 18.97
C ARG A 178 6.04 -3.47 18.90
N THR A 179 6.83 -3.08 17.90
CA THR A 179 7.24 -1.69 17.71
C THR A 179 6.06 -0.85 17.22
N VAL A 180 5.26 -1.37 16.29
CA VAL A 180 3.99 -0.74 15.86
C VAL A 180 2.97 -0.72 16.99
N GLU A 181 2.88 -1.77 17.82
CA GLU A 181 2.03 -1.82 19.01
C GLU A 181 2.51 -0.86 20.11
N ALA A 182 3.81 -0.61 20.25
CA ALA A 182 4.36 0.39 21.17
C ALA A 182 4.08 1.82 20.68
N PHE A 183 4.27 2.10 19.38
CA PHE A 183 3.87 3.37 18.75
C PHE A 183 2.35 3.57 18.80
N ALA A 184 1.57 2.50 18.59
CA ALA A 184 0.12 2.52 18.71
C ALA A 184 -0.33 2.64 20.17
N SER A 185 0.44 2.14 21.16
CA SER A 185 0.17 2.29 22.60
C SER A 185 0.38 3.73 23.09
N GLU A 186 1.33 4.46 22.50
CA GLU A 186 1.47 5.91 22.73
C GLU A 186 0.25 6.68 22.16
N ALA A 187 -0.28 6.22 21.01
CA ALA A 187 -1.50 6.75 20.39
C ALA A 187 -2.83 6.19 20.98
N TYR A 188 -2.76 5.10 21.75
CA TYR A 188 -3.88 4.30 22.30
C TYR A 188 -4.75 5.08 23.28
N ASN A 189 -4.15 6.10 23.91
CA ASN A 189 -4.84 6.98 24.86
C ASN A 189 -5.68 8.08 24.18
N VAL A 190 -5.68 8.19 22.84
CA VAL A 190 -6.23 9.35 22.12
C VAL A 190 -7.41 9.03 21.18
N VAL A 191 -7.64 7.77 20.79
CA VAL A 191 -8.62 7.44 19.71
C VAL A 191 -9.78 6.56 20.21
N GLY A 192 -11.01 6.85 19.76
CA GLY A 192 -12.25 6.22 20.22
C GLY A 192 -12.50 4.78 19.73
N ASP A 193 -13.38 4.07 20.45
CA ASP A 193 -13.51 2.61 20.43
C ASP A 193 -13.94 1.99 19.08
N SER A 194 -14.59 2.76 18.19
CA SER A 194 -14.98 2.28 16.86
C SER A 194 -13.81 2.18 15.86
N VAL A 195 -12.76 2.99 16.07
CA VAL A 195 -11.51 2.92 15.28
C VAL A 195 -10.68 1.72 15.74
N LYS A 196 -10.66 1.45 17.05
CA LYS A 196 -9.99 0.28 17.64
C LYS A 196 -10.50 -1.03 17.03
N GLU A 197 -11.81 -1.20 16.91
CA GLU A 197 -12.41 -2.44 16.41
C GLU A 197 -12.11 -2.73 14.92
N LYS A 198 -12.06 -1.69 14.06
CA LYS A 198 -11.78 -1.86 12.62
C LYS A 198 -10.31 -2.08 12.35
N THR A 199 -9.43 -1.37 13.06
CA THR A 199 -7.98 -1.56 13.02
C THR A 199 -7.61 -2.94 13.56
N GLU A 200 -8.23 -3.39 14.65
CA GLU A 200 -8.06 -4.75 15.18
C GLU A 200 -8.56 -5.82 14.22
N LYS A 201 -9.66 -5.60 13.49
CA LYS A 201 -10.14 -6.53 12.46
C LYS A 201 -9.17 -6.63 11.29
N GLY A 202 -8.61 -5.52 10.82
CA GLY A 202 -7.57 -5.49 9.79
C GLY A 202 -6.30 -6.20 10.26
N ILE A 203 -5.78 -5.82 11.43
CA ILE A 203 -4.59 -6.44 12.05
C ILE A 203 -4.83 -7.93 12.31
N ASN A 204 -5.98 -8.34 12.84
CA ASN A 204 -6.30 -9.75 13.07
C ASN A 204 -6.49 -10.53 11.76
N TYR A 205 -7.02 -9.91 10.70
CA TYR A 205 -7.05 -10.52 9.38
C TYR A 205 -5.63 -10.81 8.88
N PHE A 206 -4.72 -9.84 8.97
CA PHE A 206 -3.31 -10.03 8.62
C PHE A 206 -2.66 -11.10 9.51
N ARG A 207 -2.78 -10.98 10.83
CA ARG A 207 -2.23 -11.93 11.82
C ARG A 207 -2.69 -13.38 11.57
N ASN A 208 -3.98 -13.59 11.29
CA ASN A 208 -4.52 -14.94 11.05
C ASN A 208 -4.18 -15.49 9.66
N LYS A 209 -4.08 -14.64 8.62
CA LYS A 209 -3.69 -15.06 7.27
C LYS A 209 -2.21 -15.50 7.24
N PHE A 210 -1.33 -14.78 7.93
CA PHE A 210 0.10 -15.11 8.00
C PHE A 210 0.43 -16.26 8.96
N ARG A 211 -0.30 -16.41 10.08
CA ARG A 211 -0.17 -17.59 10.97
C ARG A 211 -0.51 -18.91 10.24
N ARG A 212 -1.50 -18.88 9.36
CA ARG A 212 -1.84 -20.04 8.51
C ARG A 212 -0.83 -20.30 7.38
N ALA A 213 0.01 -19.33 7.04
CA ALA A 213 1.10 -19.50 6.08
C ALA A 213 2.34 -20.11 6.75
N SER A 214 2.63 -19.75 8.01
CA SER A 214 3.70 -20.38 8.81
C SER A 214 3.38 -21.82 9.21
N ASP A 215 2.11 -22.17 9.45
CA ASP A 215 1.69 -23.54 9.81
C ASP A 215 1.70 -24.52 8.60
N LYS A 216 2.04 -24.05 7.39
CA LYS A 216 2.08 -24.86 6.15
C LYS A 216 3.48 -25.23 5.68
N THR A 217 4.52 -25.03 6.48
CA THR A 217 5.81 -25.67 6.19
C THR A 217 5.62 -27.19 6.27
N PRO A 218 5.89 -27.95 5.19
CA PRO A 218 5.80 -29.39 5.25
C PRO A 218 6.81 -29.89 6.28
N THR A 219 6.32 -30.60 7.30
CA THR A 219 7.18 -31.46 8.11
C THR A 219 7.80 -32.47 7.15
N VAL A 220 9.08 -32.28 6.83
CA VAL A 220 9.90 -33.33 6.24
C VAL A 220 9.88 -34.47 7.27
N LYS A 221 9.21 -35.56 6.92
CA LYS A 221 9.31 -36.81 7.68
C LYS A 221 10.62 -37.47 7.24
N ASP A 222 11.50 -37.67 8.21
CA ASP A 222 12.67 -38.55 8.10
C ASP A 222 12.27 -39.99 7.75
#